data_AF-A0A951JGV4-F1
#
_entry.id   AF-A0A951JGV4-F1
#
_cell.length_a   1.000
_cell.length_b   1.000
_cell.length_c   1.000
_cell.angle_alpha   90.00
_cell.angle_beta   90.00
_cell.angle_gamma   90.00
#
_symmetry.space_group_name_H-M   'P 1'
#
loop_
_entity.id
_entity.type
_entity.pdbx_description
1 polymer ?
#
loop_
_entity_poly.entity_id
_entity_poly.type
_entity_poly.pdbx_seq_one_letter_code
_entity_poly.pdbx_strand_id
1 'polypeptide(L)' 'MNSGADNLTIGAFAKAAAVNVETIRFYQRKGLLREPTRSHGR' A
#
# COMPACT_ATOMS: atom_id res chain seq x y z
N MET A 1 0.41 -20.36 -1.21
CA MET A 1 0.23 -19.79 0.14
C MET A 1 -0.14 -18.32 -0.06
N ASN A 2 -1.44 -18.01 -0.16
CA ASN A 2 -1.91 -16.62 -0.32
C ASN A 2 -2.00 -15.99 1.06
N SER A 3 -0.92 -15.31 1.45
CA SER A 3 -0.86 -14.47 2.63
C SER A 3 -1.82 -13.32 2.44
N GLY A 4 -2.86 -13.18 3.28
CA GLY A 4 -3.90 -12.14 3.21
C GLY A 4 -3.45 -10.67 3.32
N ALA A 5 -2.19 -10.39 3.00
CA ALA A 5 -1.63 -9.06 2.77
C ALA A 5 -1.96 -8.53 1.36
N ASP A 6 -2.39 -9.38 0.42
CA ASP A 6 -2.71 -8.98 -0.96
C ASP A 6 -3.88 -7.98 -1.09
N ASN A 7 -4.70 -7.82 -0.05
CA ASN A 7 -5.85 -6.91 -0.04
C ASN A 7 -5.81 -5.84 1.07
N LEU A 8 -4.64 -5.52 1.64
CA LEU A 8 -4.56 -4.38 2.56
C LEU A 8 -4.76 -3.08 1.78
N THR A 9 -5.80 -2.33 2.12
CA THR A 9 -5.98 -0.99 1.58
C THR A 9 -4.80 -0.11 2.01
N ILE A 10 -4.44 0.86 1.17
CA ILE A 10 -3.33 1.77 1.46
C ILE A 10 -3.51 2.49 2.80
N GLY A 11 -4.76 2.77 3.21
CA GLY A 11 -5.08 3.36 4.51
C GLY A 11 -4.85 2.41 5.69
N ALA A 12 -5.20 1.12 5.55
CA ALA A 12 -4.92 0.12 6.57
C ALA A 12 -3.40 -0.08 6.75
N PHE A 13 -2.66 -0.09 5.64
CA PHE A 13 -1.20 -0.16 5.64
C PHE A 13 -0.58 1.07 6.30
N ALA A 14 -1.06 2.28 5.96
CA ALA A 14 -0.63 3.54 6.57
C ALA A 14 -0.82 3.53 8.09
N LYS A 15 -2.00 3.10 8.55
CA LYS A 15 -2.34 2.99 9.96
C LYS A 15 -1.43 1.99 10.70
N ALA A 16 -1.18 0.83 10.12
CA ALA A 16 -0.31 -0.20 10.71
C ALA A 16 1.15 0.27 10.82
N ALA A 17 1.63 1.04 9.84
CA ALA A 17 2.97 1.62 9.84
C ALA A 17 3.07 2.96 10.62
N ALA A 18 1.97 3.45 11.19
CA ALA A 18 1.88 4.76 11.87
C ALA A 18 2.39 5.94 11.01
N VAL A 19 2.14 5.88 9.70
CA VAL A 19 2.51 6.93 8.73
C VAL A 19 1.28 7.42 7.96
N ASN A 20 1.45 8.54 7.25
CA ASN A 20 0.42 9.04 6.33
C ASN A 20 0.45 8.25 5.01
N VAL A 21 -0.71 8.14 4.34
CA VAL A 21 -0.88 7.58 3.00
C VAL A 21 0.06 8.26 1.99
N GLU A 22 0.27 9.57 2.15
CA GLU A 22 1.18 10.34 1.28
C GLU A 22 2.64 9.91 1.43
N THR A 23 3.07 9.51 2.62
CA THR A 23 4.42 8.97 2.88
C THR A 23 4.62 7.67 2.10
N ILE A 24 3.62 6.79 2.11
CA ILE A 24 3.65 5.54 1.35
C ILE A 24 3.71 5.83 -0.15
N ARG A 25 2.89 6.77 -0.65
CA ARG A 25 2.91 7.20 -2.06
C ARG A 25 4.23 7.85 -2.46
N PHE A 26 4.86 8.59 -1.55
CA PHE A 26 6.18 9.17 -1.77
C PHE A 26 7.21 8.07 -2.04
N TYR A 27 7.22 7.01 -1.23
CA TYR A 27 8.12 5.87 -1.44
C TYR A 27 7.79 5.07 -2.70
N GLN A 28 6.52 4.91 -3.04
CA GLN A 28 6.10 4.28 -4.30
C GLN A 28 6.58 5.08 -5.52
N ARG A 29 6.42 6.41 -5.53
CA ARG A 29 6.94 7.28 -6.60
C ARG A 29 8.47 7.26 -6.70
N LYS A 30 9.16 7.12 -5.56
CA LYS A 30 10.62 6.96 -5.51
C LYS A 30 11.09 5.55 -5.93
N GLY A 31 10.19 4.61 -6.18
CA GLY A 31 10.54 3.20 -6.46
C GLY A 31 11.07 2.42 -5.25
N LEU A 32 11.00 3.02 -4.05
CA LEU A 32 11.48 2.41 -2.80
C LEU A 32 10.45 1.45 -2.19
N LEU A 33 9.19 1.56 -2.60
CA LEU A 33 8.11 0.68 -2.19
C LEU A 33 7.33 0.23 -3.42
N ARG A 34 7.00 -1.07 -3.50
CA ARG A 34 6.17 -1.58 -4.61
C ARG A 34 4.73 -1.09 -4.45
N GLU A 35 4.15 -0.58 -5.54
CA GLU A 35 2.72 -0.29 -5.57
C GLU A 35 1.95 -1.62 -5.61
N PRO A 36 0.97 -1.85 -4.72
CA PRO A 36 0.10 -3.01 -4.84
C PRO A 36 -0.63 -2.93 -6.18
N THR A 37 -0.74 -4.07 -6.87
CA THR A 37 -1.46 -4.15 -8.14
C THR A 37 -2.85 -3.58 -7.94
N ARG A 38 -3.16 -2.43 -8.56
CA ARG A 38 -4.47 -1.81 -8.40
C ARG A 38 -5.53 -2.81 -8.82
N SER A 39 -6.32 -3.30 -7.87
CA SER A 39 -7.63 -3.87 -8.18
C SER A 39 -8.43 -2.73 -8.78
N HIS A 40 -8.51 -2.68 -10.12
CA HIS A 40 -9.31 -1.69 -10.83
C HIS A 40 -10.73 -1.85 -10.27
N GLY A 41 -11.30 -0.74 -9.77
CA GLY A 41 -12.55 -0.76 -9.03
C GLY A 41 -13.63 -1.51 -9.82
N ARG A 42 -14.40 -2.35 -9.12
CA ARG A 42 -15.74 -2.74 -9.57
C ARG A 42 -16.70 -1.58 -9.36
#